data_AF-A0A3M2ZPN3-F1
#
_entry.id   AF-A0A3M2ZPN3-F1
#
_cell.length_a   1.000
_cell.length_b   1.000
_cell.length_c   1.000
_cell.angle_alpha   90.00
_cell.angle_beta   90.00
_cell.angle_gamma   90.00
#
_symmetry.space_group_name_H-M   'P 1'
#
loop_
_entity.id
_entity.type
_entity.pdbx_description
1 polymer ?
#
loop_
_entity_poly.entity_id
_entity_poly.type
_entity_poly.pdbx_seq_one_letter_code
_entity_poly.pdbx_strand_id
1 'polypeptide(L)' 'MIAAVAGVTVIGLRHNPKDTARMRREGLIALPEDLGIRRTDASRELLAAKSIADLVQWSGGLYNPPAKFRSW' A
#
# COMPACT_ATOMS: atom_id res chain seq x y z
N MET A 1 18.25 -8.66 3.79
CA MET A 1 17.02 -8.50 2.99
C MET A 1 16.06 -7.50 3.61
N ILE A 2 15.65 -7.65 4.88
CA ILE A 2 14.69 -6.72 5.54
C ILE A 2 15.11 -5.25 5.39
N ALA A 3 16.38 -4.93 5.64
CA ALA A 3 16.91 -3.56 5.53
C ALA A 3 16.70 -2.92 4.14
N ALA A 4 16.63 -3.71 3.06
CA ALA A 4 16.52 -3.21 1.70
C ALA A 4 15.15 -2.58 1.37
N VAL A 5 14.10 -2.91 2.14
CA VAL A 5 12.73 -2.36 1.98
C VAL A 5 12.31 -1.50 3.17
N ALA A 6 13.18 -1.31 4.15
CA ALA A 6 12.86 -0.67 5.43
C ALA A 6 13.03 0.87 5.43
N GLY A 7 13.29 1.48 4.26
CA GLY A 7 13.39 2.93 4.10
C GLY A 7 14.42 3.58 5.04
N VAL A 8 14.03 4.69 5.67
CA VAL A 8 14.90 5.49 6.57
C VAL A 8 14.81 5.08 8.04
N THR A 9 14.32 3.88 8.35
CA THR A 9 14.29 3.34 9.71
C THR A 9 15.68 2.95 10.20
N VAL A 10 15.84 2.73 11.52
CA VAL A 10 17.11 2.26 12.12
C VAL A 10 17.63 0.93 11.52
N ILE A 11 16.73 0.08 11.00
CA ILE A 11 17.09 -1.14 10.29
C ILE A 11 17.46 -0.83 8.84
N GLY A 12 16.70 0.05 8.18
CA GLY A 12 16.95 0.46 6.78
C GLY A 12 18.27 1.19 6.58
N LEU A 13 18.71 1.99 7.56
CA LEU A 13 20.01 2.67 7.53
C LEU A 13 21.22 1.73 7.57
N ARG A 14 21.02 0.44 7.90
CA ARG A 14 22.06 -0.59 7.82
C ARG A 14 22.25 -1.13 6.40
N HIS A 15 21.36 -0.78 5.48
CA HIS A 15 21.38 -1.29 4.11
C HIS A 15 22.46 -0.59 3.28
N ASN A 16 23.21 -1.37 2.52
CA ASN A 16 24.10 -0.83 1.49
C ASN A 16 23.33 -0.67 0.17
N PRO A 17 23.14 0.56 -0.35
CA PRO A 17 22.39 0.78 -1.60
C PRO A 17 22.92 0.01 -2.81
N LYS A 18 24.21 -0.36 -2.83
CA LYS A 18 24.81 -1.15 -3.91
C LYS A 18 24.22 -2.57 -4.00
N ASP A 19 23.76 -3.11 -2.87
CA ASP A 19 23.16 -4.45 -2.83
C ASP A 19 21.73 -4.46 -3.37
N THR A 20 21.05 -3.31 -3.43
CA THR A 20 19.69 -3.19 -3.96
C THR A 20 19.60 -3.68 -5.40
N ALA A 21 20.53 -3.25 -6.27
CA ALA A 21 20.50 -3.61 -7.69
C ALA A 21 20.68 -5.12 -7.89
N ARG A 22 21.54 -5.76 -7.09
CA ARG A 22 21.74 -7.20 -7.11
C ARG A 22 20.47 -7.93 -6.66
N MET A 23 19.91 -7.54 -5.51
CA MET A 23 18.70 -8.17 -4.95
C MET A 23 17.48 -8.02 -5.87
N ARG A 24 17.33 -6.89 -6.58
CA ARG A 24 16.29 -6.69 -7.60
C ARG A 24 16.46 -7.65 -8.78
N ARG A 25 17.68 -7.76 -9.34
CA ARG A 25 17.96 -8.68 -10.45
C ARG A 25 17.77 -10.14 -10.10
N GLU A 26 18.10 -10.52 -8.87
CA GLU A 26 17.90 -11.87 -8.33
C GLU A 26 16.44 -12.15 -7.91
N GLY A 27 15.54 -11.15 -7.97
CA GLY A 27 14.15 -11.29 -7.57
C GLY A 27 13.93 -11.46 -6.06
N LEU A 28 14.96 -11.18 -5.24
CA LEU A 28 14.87 -11.26 -3.78
C LEU A 28 14.04 -10.12 -3.18
N ILE A 29 13.99 -8.98 -3.87
CA ILE A 29 13.12 -7.84 -3.57
C ILE A 29 12.54 -7.30 -4.88
N ALA A 30 11.38 -6.67 -4.79
CA ALA A 30 10.80 -5.90 -5.88
C ALA A 30 10.45 -4.49 -5.37
N LEU A 31 10.90 -3.48 -6.08
CA LEU A 31 10.41 -2.11 -5.94
C LEU A 31 9.14 -1.94 -6.80
N PRO A 32 8.31 -0.89 -6.59
CA PRO A 32 7.12 -0.66 -7.41
C PRO A 32 7.41 -0.70 -8.92
N GLU A 33 8.56 -0.16 -9.32
CA GLU A 33 8.98 -0.09 -10.72
C GLU A 33 9.28 -1.48 -11.32
N ASP A 34 9.71 -2.45 -10.50
CA ASP A 34 9.93 -3.84 -10.93
C ASP A 34 8.61 -4.56 -11.22
N LEU A 35 7.51 -4.07 -10.65
CA LEU A 35 6.16 -4.61 -10.81
C LEU A 35 5.35 -3.85 -11.87
N GLY A 36 5.96 -2.86 -12.55
CA GLY A 36 5.24 -1.97 -13.48
C GLY A 36 4.29 -0.99 -12.79
N ILE A 37 4.46 -0.73 -11.49
CA ILE A 37 3.61 0.15 -10.70
C ILE A 37 4.31 1.50 -10.51
N ARG A 38 3.75 2.57 -11.07
CA ARG A 38 4.24 3.93 -10.77
C ARG A 38 3.68 4.37 -9.43
N ARG A 39 4.56 4.90 -8.56
CA ARG A 39 4.18 5.32 -7.20
C ARG A 39 3.09 6.39 -7.19
N THR A 40 3.07 7.26 -8.20
CA THR A 40 2.10 8.35 -8.34
C THR A 40 0.69 7.88 -8.72
N ASP A 41 0.55 6.64 -9.20
CA ASP A 41 -0.76 6.09 -9.56
C ASP A 41 -1.56 5.66 -8.32
N ALA A 42 -0.89 5.52 -7.17
CA ALA A 42 -1.52 5.15 -5.91
C ALA A 42 -2.32 6.34 -5.32
N SER A 43 -3.62 6.39 -5.62
CA SER A 43 -4.54 7.41 -5.12
C SER A 43 -5.81 6.80 -4.49
N ARG A 44 -6.61 7.63 -3.81
CA ARG A 44 -7.93 7.24 -3.28
C ARG A 44 -8.93 6.85 -4.38
N GLU A 45 -8.64 7.13 -5.64
CA GLU A 45 -9.50 6.78 -6.77
C GLU A 45 -9.52 5.29 -7.06
N LEU A 46 -8.48 4.55 -6.64
CA LEU A 46 -8.43 3.10 -6.74
C LEU A 46 -9.29 2.37 -5.71
N LEU A 47 -9.83 3.07 -4.71
CA LEU A 47 -10.74 2.48 -3.73
C LEU A 47 -12.12 2.24 -4.37
N ALA A 48 -12.62 1.00 -4.31
CA ALA A 48 -13.95 0.64 -4.78
C ALA A 48 -15.08 1.36 -4.02
N ALA A 49 -14.84 1.64 -2.74
CA ALA A 49 -15.69 2.44 -1.87
C ALA A 49 -14.81 3.46 -1.12
N LYS A 50 -15.13 4.74 -1.23
CA LYS A 50 -14.33 5.86 -0.68
C LYS A 50 -14.84 6.31 0.70
N SER A 51 -16.03 5.84 1.09
CA SER A 51 -16.67 6.18 2.35
C SER A 51 -17.43 5.00 2.96
N ILE A 52 -17.83 5.12 4.23
CA ILE A 52 -18.73 4.16 4.87
C ILE A 52 -20.11 4.16 4.21
N ALA A 53 -20.59 5.32 3.76
CA ALA A 53 -21.85 5.41 3.03
C ALA A 53 -21.80 4.63 1.71
N ASP A 54 -20.67 4.69 0.99
CA ASP A 54 -20.45 3.89 -0.22
C ASP A 54 -20.56 2.40 0.11
N LEU A 55 -19.96 1.93 1.21
CA LEU A 55 -20.08 0.53 1.64
C LEU A 55 -21.53 0.13 1.95
N VAL A 56 -22.30 1.00 2.61
CA VAL A 56 -23.74 0.75 2.86
C VAL A 56 -24.51 0.64 1.55
N GLN A 57 -24.27 1.55 0.60
CA GLN A 57 -24.90 1.53 -0.71
C GLN A 57 -24.54 0.27 -1.50
N TRP A 58 -23.25 -0.10 -1.53
CA TRP A 58 -22.77 -1.32 -2.19
C TRP A 58 -23.36 -2.59 -1.57
N SER A 59 -23.61 -2.57 -0.25
CA SER A 59 -24.29 -3.69 0.42
C SER A 59 -25.79 -3.76 0.18
N GLY A 60 -26.40 -2.80 -0.54
CA GLY A 60 -27.85 -2.70 -0.66
C GLY A 60 -28.55 -2.44 0.67
N GLY A 61 -27.88 -1.78 1.63
CA GLY A 61 -28.38 -1.54 2.98
C GLY A 61 -28.23 -2.70 3.97
N LEU A 62 -27.59 -3.81 3.57
CA LEU A 62 -27.36 -4.96 4.46
C LEU A 62 -26.28 -4.69 5.52
N TYR A 63 -25.34 -3.80 5.21
CA TYR A 63 -24.33 -3.38 6.17
C TYR A 63 -24.88 -2.26 7.06
N ASN A 64 -24.95 -2.53 8.37
CA ASN A 64 -25.36 -1.55 9.38
C ASN A 64 -24.13 -1.08 10.19
N PRO A 65 -23.50 0.04 9.83
CA PRO A 65 -22.31 0.51 10.53
C PRO A 65 -22.63 0.94 11.97
N PRO A 66 -21.70 0.73 12.93
CA PRO A 66 -21.79 1.28 14.28
C PRO A 66 -21.97 2.79 14.29
N ALA A 67 -22.59 3.33 15.35
CA ALA A 67 -22.93 4.76 15.46
C ALA A 67 -21.74 5.70 15.20
N LYS A 68 -20.53 5.35 15.65
CA LYS A 68 -19.31 6.16 15.44
C LYS A 68 -18.93 6.38 13.96
N PHE A 69 -19.50 5.61 13.03
CA PHE A 69 -19.21 5.67 11.60
C PHE A 69 -20.41 6.12 10.75
N ARG A 70 -21.55 6.41 11.38
CA ARG A 70 -22.69 7.04 10.73
C ARG A 70 -22.42 8.54 10.72
N SER A 71 -22.29 9.11 9.54
CA SER A 71 -22.00 10.53 9.34
C SER A 71 -23.18 11.27 8.71
N TRP A 72 -24.38 10.79 8.98
CA TRP A 72 -25.67 11.30 8.50
C TRP A 72 -26.68 11.29 9.65
#